data_AF-A0A7K2KZ63-F1
#
_entry.id   AF-A0A7K2KZ63-F1
#
_cell.length_a   1.000
_cell.length_b   1.000
_cell.length_c   1.000
_cell.angle_alpha   90.00
_cell.angle_beta   90.00
_cell.angle_gamma   90.00
#
_symmetry.space_group_name_H-M   'P 1'
#
loop_
_entity.id
_entity.type
_entity.pdbx_description
1 polymer ?
#
loop_
_entity_poly.entity_id
_entity_poly.type
_entity_poly.pdbx_seq_one_letter_code
_entity_poly.pdbx_strand_id
1 'polypeptide(L)'
;MSGAWVVPGYVESRELGAGASGRVVLARHERTGLPVAVKYLSERFREDEAFVRGFRSEAQLLGALDSPYVVGFYEYVEAPRG
;
A
#
# COMPACT_ATOMS: atom_id res chain seq x y z
N MET A 1 15.37 16.88 6.05
CA MET A 1 14.03 16.55 5.52
C MET A 1 13.96 15.04 5.31
N SER A 2 13.43 14.30 6.28
CA SER A 2 13.13 12.88 6.06
C SER A 2 11.75 12.82 5.38
N GLY A 3 11.74 12.70 4.05
CA GLY A 3 10.50 12.44 3.32
C GLY A 3 9.94 11.07 3.72
N ALA A 4 8.61 10.95 3.77
CA ALA A 4 7.97 9.65 3.93
C ALA A 4 8.43 8.70 2.81
N TRP A 5 8.64 7.43 3.13
CA TRP A 5 8.99 6.43 2.12
C TRP A 5 7.89 6.33 1.07
N VAL A 6 8.31 6.20 -0.18
CA VAL A 6 7.44 6.01 -1.35
C VAL A 6 7.83 4.71 -2.01
N VAL A 7 6.83 3.93 -2.41
CA VAL A 7 7.07 2.65 -3.08
C VAL A 7 7.81 2.86 -4.42
N PRO A 8 8.99 2.23 -4.62
CA PRO A 8 9.75 2.38 -5.86
C PRO A 8 8.95 1.96 -7.10
N GLY A 9 9.09 2.69 -8.21
CA GLY A 9 8.35 2.40 -9.44
C GLY A 9 6.96 3.06 -9.49
N TYR A 10 6.60 3.88 -8.49
CA TYR A 10 5.34 4.61 -8.44
C TYR A 10 5.54 6.09 -8.19
N VAL A 11 4.74 6.89 -8.87
CA VAL A 11 4.66 8.33 -8.66
C VAL A 11 3.36 8.65 -7.94
N GLU A 12 3.46 9.10 -6.68
CA GLU A 12 2.31 9.59 -5.91
C GLU A 12 1.82 10.93 -6.46
N SER A 13 0.50 11.14 -6.45
CA SER A 13 -0.13 12.38 -6.91
C SER A 13 -0.88 13.11 -5.80
N ARG A 14 -1.73 12.41 -5.03
CA ARG A 14 -2.47 12.99 -3.90
C ARG A 14 -2.92 11.94 -2.90
N GLU A 15 -3.19 12.38 -1.68
CA GLU A 15 -3.88 11.55 -0.69
C GLU A 15 -5.35 11.32 -1.08
N LEU A 16 -5.81 10.08 -0.89
CA LEU A 16 -7.19 9.64 -1.05
C LEU A 16 -7.91 9.55 0.31
N GLY A 17 -7.16 9.24 1.37
CA GLY A 17 -7.64 9.29 2.75
C GLY A 17 -6.59 8.82 3.75
N ALA A 18 -6.81 9.15 5.01
CA ALA A 18 -5.98 8.71 6.13
C ALA A 18 -6.86 8.25 7.30
N GLY A 19 -6.36 7.27 8.04
CA GLY A 19 -7.06 6.69 9.18
C GLY A 19 -6.11 5.97 10.11
N ALA A 20 -6.68 5.16 11.01
CA ALA A 20 -5.90 4.55 12.07
C ALA A 20 -4.78 3.63 11.53
N SER A 21 -5.05 2.83 10.50
CA SER A 21 -4.08 1.90 9.93
C SER A 21 -3.01 2.58 9.05
N GLY A 22 -3.20 3.84 8.65
CA GLY A 22 -2.25 4.59 7.83
C GLY A 22 -2.94 5.45 6.78
N ARG A 23 -2.27 5.65 5.64
CA ARG A 23 -2.74 6.54 4.55
C ARG A 23 -2.90 5.78 3.25
N VAL A 24 -3.82 6.24 2.41
CA VAL A 24 -4.03 5.77 1.05
C VAL A 24 -3.78 6.92 0.09
N VAL A 25 -2.96 6.71 -0.94
CA VAL A 25 -2.68 7.71 -1.97
C VAL A 25 -3.03 7.20 -3.36
N LEU A 26 -3.37 8.14 -4.24
CA LEU A 26 -3.41 7.91 -5.67
C LEU A 26 -1.99 7.97 -6.20
N ALA A 27 -1.56 6.90 -6.86
CA ALA A 27 -0.26 6.82 -7.53
C ALA A 27 -0.41 6.29 -8.94
N ARG A 28 0.66 6.40 -9.72
CA ARG A 28 0.77 5.82 -11.07
C ARG A 28 1.98 4.90 -11.11
N HIS A 29 1.78 3.66 -11.54
CA HIS A 29 2.89 2.75 -11.82
C HIS A 29 3.67 3.25 -13.04
N GLU A 30 4.96 3.54 -12.88
CA GLU A 30 5.75 4.25 -13.88
C GLU A 30 5.84 3.52 -15.21
N ARG A 31 6.02 2.19 -15.16
CA ARG A 31 6.24 1.37 -16.36
C ARG A 31 4.96 1.16 -17.18
N THR A 32 3.80 1.04 -16.55
CA THR A 32 2.54 0.73 -17.25
C THR A 32 1.62 1.95 -17.39
N GLY A 33 1.87 3.02 -16.64
CA GLY A 33 0.99 4.17 -16.55
C GLY A 33 -0.32 3.89 -15.79
N LEU A 34 -0.49 2.70 -15.22
CA LEU A 34 -1.72 2.32 -14.54
C LEU A 34 -1.92 3.16 -13.27
N PRO A 35 -3.07 3.85 -13.10
CA PRO A 35 -3.41 4.49 -11.85
C PRO A 35 -3.74 3.43 -10.79
N VAL A 36 -3.20 3.59 -9.59
CA VAL A 36 -3.40 2.68 -8.46
C VAL A 36 -3.66 3.45 -7.18
N ALA A 37 -4.28 2.79 -6.20
CA ALA A 37 -4.30 3.24 -4.83
C ALA A 37 -3.22 2.49 -4.04
N VAL A 38 -2.34 3.20 -3.34
CA VAL A 38 -1.31 2.60 -2.47
C VAL A 38 -1.69 2.86 -1.02
N LYS A 39 -1.90 1.78 -0.25
CA LYS A 39 -2.15 1.83 1.20
C LYS A 39 -0.83 1.63 1.93
N TYR A 40 -0.40 2.65 2.67
CA TYR A 40 0.77 2.58 3.53
C TYR A 40 0.35 2.30 4.98
N LEU A 41 1.04 1.39 5.65
CA LEU A 41 0.88 1.15 7.08
C LEU A 41 1.42 2.36 7.87
N SER A 42 0.69 2.77 8.92
CA SER A 42 1.10 3.86 9.81
C SER A 42 2.42 3.53 10.51
N GLU A 43 3.31 4.52 10.66
CA GLU A 43 4.63 4.34 11.28
C GLU A 43 4.54 3.77 12.70
N ARG A 44 3.50 4.15 13.45
CA ARG A 44 3.26 3.67 14.82
C ARG A 44 3.01 2.17 14.93
N PHE A 45 2.67 1.51 13.82
CA PHE A 45 2.40 0.07 13.76
C PHE A 45 3.49 -0.69 13.00
N ARG A 46 4.55 0.00 12.52
CA ARG A 46 5.63 -0.63 11.75
C ARG A 46 6.42 -1.64 12.58
N GLU A 47 6.55 -1.39 13.88
CA GLU A 47 7.25 -2.28 14.83
C GLU A 47 6.29 -3.25 15.54
N ASP A 48 4.98 -3.09 15.35
CA ASP A 48 3.98 -4.01 15.89
C ASP A 48 3.83 -5.20 14.94
N GLU A 49 4.52 -6.29 15.26
CA GLU A 49 4.52 -7.48 14.42
C GLU A 49 3.12 -8.06 14.18
N ALA A 50 2.18 -7.90 15.12
CA ALA A 50 0.83 -8.41 14.94
C ALA A 50 0.09 -7.62 13.86
N PHE A 51 0.24 -6.29 13.85
CA PHE A 51 -0.29 -5.43 12.79
C PHE A 51 0.37 -5.69 11.44
N VAL A 52 1.70 -5.82 11.40
CA VAL A 52 2.44 -6.12 10.16
C VAL A 52 1.99 -7.47 9.58
N ARG A 53 1.87 -8.51 10.42
CA ARG A 53 1.33 -9.81 10.00
C ARG A 53 -0.09 -9.69 9.48
N GLY A 54 -0.97 -8.96 10.17
CA GLY A 54 -2.34 -8.73 9.72
C GLY A 54 -2.41 -8.05 8.35
N PHE A 55 -1.58 -7.02 8.15
CA PHE A 55 -1.47 -6.30 6.88
C PHE A 55 -0.97 -7.21 5.73
N ARG A 56 0.04 -8.05 6.00
CA ARG A 56 0.52 -9.04 5.05
C ARG A 56 -0.55 -10.08 4.70
N SER A 57 -1.32 -10.55 5.68
CA SER A 57 -2.42 -11.49 5.46
C SER A 57 -3.55 -10.90 4.62
N GLU A 58 -3.88 -9.62 4.81
CA GLU A 58 -4.87 -8.90 3.99
C GLU A 58 -4.41 -8.85 2.52
N ALA A 59 -3.14 -8.53 2.27
CA ALA A 59 -2.57 -8.53 0.93
C ALA A 59 -2.60 -9.91 0.26
N GLN A 60 -2.27 -10.97 1.01
CA GLN A 60 -2.35 -12.35 0.51
C GLN A 60 -3.79 -12.76 0.17
N LEU A 61 -4.75 -12.40 1.02
CA LEU A 61 -6.17 -12.66 0.76
C LEU A 61 -6.62 -11.95 -0.51
N LEU A 62 -6.33 -10.65 -0.64
CA LEU A 62 -6.71 -9.85 -1.81
C LEU A 62 -6.06 -10.37 -3.10
N GLY A 63 -4.80 -10.80 -3.05
CA GLY A 63 -4.09 -11.38 -4.18
C GLY A 63 -4.63 -12.74 -4.65
N ALA A 64 -5.38 -13.44 -3.80
CA ALA A 64 -6.03 -14.71 -4.16
C ALA A 64 -7.46 -14.53 -4.70
N LEU A 65 -8.02 -13.31 -4.68
CA LEU A 65 -9.37 -13.04 -5.17
C LEU A 65 -9.35 -12.74 -6.67
N ASP A 66 -10.13 -13.51 -7.42
CA ASP A 66 -10.47 -13.22 -8.82
C ASP A 66 -11.99 -13.07 -8.92
N SER A 67 -12.47 -11.83 -8.91
CA SER A 67 -13.89 -11.51 -8.92
C SER A 67 -14.15 -10.13 -9.53
N PRO A 68 -15.16 -9.97 -10.40
CA PRO A 68 -15.52 -8.67 -10.97
C PRO A 68 -16.11 -7.69 -9.93
N TYR A 69 -16.41 -8.16 -8.71
CA TYR A 69 -16.99 -7.36 -7.62
C TYR A 69 -15.95 -6.90 -6.59
N VAL A 70 -14.68 -7.26 -6.77
CA VAL A 70 -13.58 -6.89 -5.88
C VAL A 70 -12.55 -6.12 -6.68
N VAL A 71 -12.04 -5.03 -6.09
CA VAL A 71 -10.95 -4.26 -6.72
C VAL A 71 -9.72 -5.16 -6.83
N GLY A 72 -9.13 -5.23 -8.02
CA GLY A 72 -7.95 -6.04 -8.27
C GLY A 72 -6.77 -5.62 -7.40
N PHE A 73 -6.07 -6.61 -6.84
CA PHE A 73 -4.86 -6.41 -6.09
C PHE A 73 -3.64 -6.43 -7.03
N TYR A 74 -2.83 -5.38 -7.00
CA TYR A 74 -1.68 -5.27 -7.92
C TYR A 74 -0.44 -5.96 -7.35
N GLU A 75 0.02 -5.51 -6.18
CA GLU A 75 1.18 -6.11 -5.51
C GLU A 75 1.25 -5.72 -4.03
N TYR A 76 2.12 -6.43 -3.31
CA TYR A 76 2.54 -6.12 -1.94
C TYR A 76 4.03 -5.81 -1.92
N VAL A 77 4.42 -4.71 -1.28
CA VAL A 77 5.82 -4.32 -1.10
C VAL A 77 6.09 -4.07 0.38
N GLU A 78 7.23 -4.58 0.87
CA GLU A 78 7.73 -4.38 2.23
C GLU A 78 9.25 -4.14 2.14
N ALA A 79 9.73 -3.04 2.70
CA ALA A 79 11.15 -2.70 2.74
C ALA A 79 11.58 -2.10 4.09
N PRO A 80 12.89 -2.05 4.42
CA PRO A 80 13.35 -1.62 5.74
C PRO A 80 12.94 -0.21 6.18
N ARG A 81 12.52 0.67 5.27
CA ARG A 81 12.04 2.03 5.57
C ARG A 81 10.56 2.25 5.23
N GLY A 82 9.87 1.18 4.84
CA GLY A 82 8.50 1.15 4.34
C GLY A 82 8.30 -0.11 3.54
#